data_AF-A0A8J2TD72-F1
#
_entry.id   AF-A0A8J2TD72-F1
#
_cell.length_a   1.000
_cell.length_b   1.000
_cell.length_c   1.000
_cell.angle_alpha   90.00
_cell.angle_beta   90.00
_cell.angle_gamma   90.00
#
_symmetry.space_group_name_H-M   'P 1'
#
loop_
_entity.id
_entity.type
_entity.pdbx_description
1 polymer ?
#
loop_
_entity_poly.entity_id
_entity_poly.type
_entity_poly.pdbx_seq_one_letter_code
_entity_poly.pdbx_strand_id
1 'polypeptide(L)'
;MLLQIICSLLAWLLVVLSLFKIRQVTVSGLTYVKKLHQVPCSGCVYFTGDYRLKCTVNPYIALSEDAINCRDFEAIVESEKIPNVVSAQCNCSRIKSKML
;
A
#
# COMPACT_ATOMS: atom_id res chain seq x y z
N MET A 1 14.43 -28.01 45.27
CA MET A 1 15.45 -27.00 44.92
C MET A 1 15.91 -27.14 43.46
N LEU A 2 16.65 -28.18 43.07
CA LEU A 2 17.14 -28.32 41.67
C LEU A 2 16.01 -28.35 40.61
N LEU A 3 14.95 -29.12 40.87
CA LEU A 3 13.82 -29.26 39.96
C LEU A 3 13.08 -27.93 39.72
N GLN A 4 12.88 -27.14 40.77
CA GLN A 4 12.23 -25.82 40.67
C GLN A 4 13.04 -24.84 39.82
N ILE A 5 14.37 -24.90 39.93
CA ILE A 5 15.28 -24.07 39.13
C ILE A 5 15.17 -24.45 37.64
N ILE A 6 15.20 -25.75 37.34
CA ILE A 6 15.08 -26.26 35.97
C ILE A 6 13.73 -25.87 35.34
N CYS A 7 12.61 -26.04 36.07
CA CYS A 7 11.30 -25.65 35.58
C CYS A 7 11.20 -24.15 35.30
N SER A 8 11.78 -23.32 36.17
CA SER A 8 11.78 -21.86 36.00
C SER A 8 12.59 -21.45 34.76
N LEU A 9 13.74 -22.08 34.53
CA LEU A 9 14.57 -21.83 33.35
C LEU A 9 13.85 -22.22 32.05
N LEU A 10 13.17 -23.37 32.02
CA LEU A 10 12.39 -23.82 30.87
C LEU A 10 11.22 -22.89 30.57
N ALA A 11 10.49 -22.45 31.61
CA ALA A 11 9.40 -21.49 31.45
C ALA A 11 9.91 -20.17 30.86
N TRP A 12 11.01 -19.64 31.38
CA TRP A 12 11.64 -18.43 30.84
C TRP A 12 12.11 -18.59 29.40
N LEU A 13 12.72 -19.73 29.06
CA LEU A 13 13.13 -20.03 27.69
C LEU A 13 11.95 -19.98 26.72
N LEU A 14 10.83 -20.60 27.08
CA LEU A 14 9.60 -20.60 26.27
C LEU A 14 9.03 -19.19 26.10
N VAL A 15 9.02 -18.40 27.18
CA VAL A 15 8.58 -16.99 27.14
C VAL A 15 9.49 -16.16 26.21
N VAL A 16 10.80 -16.29 26.32
CA VAL A 16 11.74 -15.56 25.46
C VAL A 16 11.60 -15.97 23.99
N LEU A 17 11.49 -17.27 23.71
CA LEU A 17 11.32 -17.79 22.35
C LEU A 17 10.00 -17.30 21.74
N SER A 18 8.90 -17.36 22.48
CA SER A 18 7.60 -16.87 21.99
C SER A 18 7.63 -15.38 21.69
N LEU A 19 8.21 -14.55 22.57
CA LEU A 19 8.39 -13.13 22.31
C LEU A 19 9.26 -12.86 21.08
N PHE A 20 10.33 -13.63 20.87
CA PHE A 20 11.20 -13.49 19.71
C PHE A 20 10.46 -13.80 18.41
N LYS A 21 9.65 -14.87 18.41
CA LYS A 21 8.80 -15.23 17.27
C LYS A 21 7.79 -14.14 16.96
N ILE A 22 7.09 -13.61 17.98
CA ILE A 22 6.12 -12.52 17.80
C ILE A 22 6.81 -11.31 17.18
N ARG A 23 7.97 -10.89 17.72
CA ARG A 23 8.74 -9.76 17.18
C ARG A 23 9.13 -9.97 15.71
N GLN A 24 9.56 -11.17 15.34
CA GLN A 24 9.97 -11.48 13.97
C GLN A 24 8.79 -11.34 12.98
N VAL A 25 7.60 -11.78 13.40
CA VAL A 25 6.37 -11.63 12.61
C VAL A 25 5.97 -10.16 12.50
N THR A 26 6.00 -9.40 13.61
CA THR A 26 5.65 -7.98 13.61
C THR A 26 6.59 -7.14 12.76
N VAL A 27 7.90 -7.40 12.79
CA VAL A 27 8.89 -6.68 11.97
C VAL A 27 8.69 -6.96 10.48
N SER A 28 8.35 -8.18 10.12
CA SER A 28 8.05 -8.55 8.73
C SER A 28 6.79 -7.84 8.23
N GLY A 29 5.73 -7.81 9.05
CA GLY A 29 4.51 -7.06 8.76
C GLY A 29 4.74 -5.54 8.65
N LEU A 30 5.57 -4.96 9.52
CA LEU A 30 5.90 -3.53 9.47
C LEU A 30 6.74 -3.19 8.24
N THR A 31 7.62 -4.09 7.80
CA THR A 31 8.39 -3.91 6.55
C THR A 31 7.47 -3.94 5.34
N TYR A 32 6.47 -4.82 5.34
CA TYR A 32 5.43 -4.86 4.30
C TYR A 32 4.56 -3.59 4.29
N VAL A 33 4.15 -3.08 5.45
CA VAL A 33 3.42 -1.81 5.55
C VAL A 33 4.30 -0.63 5.12
N LYS A 34 5.60 -0.64 5.47
CA LYS A 34 6.56 0.38 5.02
C LYS A 34 6.74 0.35 3.50
N LYS A 35 6.84 -0.83 2.88
CA LYS A 35 6.85 -0.99 1.41
C LYS A 35 5.59 -0.40 0.79
N LEU A 36 4.43 -0.63 1.39
CA LEU A 36 3.16 -0.07 0.93
C LEU A 36 3.11 1.46 1.06
N HIS A 37 3.70 2.02 2.11
CA HIS A 37 3.83 3.48 2.30
C HIS A 37 4.90 4.12 1.39
N GLN A 38 5.77 3.31 0.78
CA GLN A 38 6.80 3.74 -0.16
C GLN A 38 6.27 3.88 -1.59
N VAL A 39 5.02 3.47 -1.84
CA VAL A 39 4.40 3.57 -3.17
C VAL A 39 3.96 5.02 -3.40
N PRO A 40 4.54 5.75 -4.38
CA PRO A 40 4.25 7.17 -4.60
C PRO A 40 2.91 7.42 -5.33
N CYS A 41 2.09 6.39 -5.56
CA CYS A 41 0.86 6.49 -6.35
C CYS A 41 -0.15 7.52 -5.81
N SER A 42 -0.18 7.78 -4.50
CA SER A 42 -1.08 8.78 -3.91
C SER A 42 -0.75 10.22 -4.33
N GLY A 43 0.48 10.48 -4.75
CA GLY A 43 0.96 11.78 -5.20
C GLY A 43 1.08 11.92 -6.72
N CYS A 44 0.48 11.00 -7.50
CA CYS A 44 0.57 11.00 -8.96
C CYS A 44 -0.67 11.65 -9.60
N VAL A 45 -0.49 12.49 -10.63
CA VAL A 45 -1.59 13.14 -11.37
C VAL A 45 -2.54 12.15 -12.07
N TYR A 46 -2.06 10.95 -12.39
CA TYR A 46 -2.85 9.91 -13.05
C TYR A 46 -3.63 9.00 -12.08
N PHE A 47 -3.53 9.25 -10.77
CA PHE A 47 -4.21 8.46 -9.74
C PHE A 47 -5.66 8.92 -9.58
N THR A 48 -6.61 8.07 -9.97
CA THR A 48 -8.05 8.35 -9.86
C THR A 48 -8.64 7.87 -8.54
N GLY A 49 -7.94 6.98 -7.81
CA GLY A 49 -8.42 6.44 -6.53
C GLY A 49 -9.65 5.52 -6.64
N ASP A 50 -10.07 5.17 -7.86
CA ASP A 50 -11.26 4.36 -8.10
C ASP A 50 -10.93 2.86 -8.02
N TYR A 51 -11.82 2.07 -7.43
CA TYR A 51 -11.55 0.64 -7.16
C TYR A 51 -11.39 -0.18 -8.44
N ARG A 52 -12.04 0.25 -9.53
CA ARG A 52 -11.96 -0.33 -10.88
C ARG A 52 -10.78 0.19 -11.67
N LEU A 53 -10.39 1.46 -11.47
CA LEU A 53 -9.34 2.13 -12.22
C LEU A 53 -8.45 2.91 -11.24
N LYS A 54 -7.42 2.24 -10.73
CA LYS A 54 -6.48 2.82 -9.75
C LYS A 54 -5.59 3.90 -10.39
N CYS A 55 -5.13 3.65 -11.62
CA CYS A 55 -4.33 4.56 -12.44
C CYS A 55 -4.80 4.46 -13.90
N THR A 56 -4.79 5.57 -14.63
CA THR A 56 -5.22 5.62 -16.05
C THR A 56 -4.17 5.09 -17.03
N VAL A 57 -2.88 5.23 -16.72
CA VAL A 57 -1.76 4.79 -17.59
C VAL A 57 -1.51 3.30 -17.44
N ASN A 58 -1.39 2.83 -16.20
CA ASN A 58 -1.11 1.43 -15.92
C ASN A 58 -1.92 0.91 -14.71
N PRO A 59 -3.17 0.44 -14.95
CA PRO A 59 -4.07 0.02 -13.88
C PRO A 59 -3.65 -1.27 -13.18
N TYR A 60 -2.78 -2.08 -13.79
CA TYR A 60 -2.36 -3.39 -13.25
C TYR A 60 -1.22 -3.28 -12.23
N ILE A 61 -0.34 -2.29 -12.38
CA ILE A 61 0.82 -2.10 -11.47
C ILE A 61 0.52 -1.12 -10.33
N ALA A 62 -0.55 -0.33 -10.43
CA ALA A 62 -0.88 0.71 -9.47
C ALA A 62 -1.10 0.15 -8.04
N LEU A 63 -0.56 0.85 -7.03
CA LEU A 63 -0.61 0.44 -5.61
C LEU A 63 0.08 -0.91 -5.30
N SER A 64 0.97 -1.37 -6.18
CA SER A 64 1.82 -2.57 -5.98
C SER A 64 3.28 -2.19 -5.73
N GLU A 65 4.11 -3.15 -5.30
CA GLU A 65 5.55 -2.95 -5.13
C GLU A 65 6.25 -2.54 -6.45
N ASP A 66 5.71 -2.96 -7.60
CA ASP A 66 6.19 -2.57 -8.92
C ASP A 66 6.00 -1.07 -9.23
N ALA A 67 5.05 -0.40 -8.55
CA ALA A 67 4.82 1.03 -8.72
C ALA A 67 5.83 1.91 -7.96
N ILE A 68 6.70 1.35 -7.12
CA ILE A 68 7.76 2.09 -6.44
C ILE A 68 8.72 2.74 -7.45
N ASN A 69 8.97 2.08 -8.59
CA ASN A 69 9.80 2.59 -9.69
C ASN A 69 8.96 2.91 -10.94
N CYS A 70 7.74 3.40 -10.76
CA CYS A 70 6.87 3.76 -11.89
C CYS A 70 7.57 4.84 -12.75
N ARG A 71 7.82 4.53 -14.02
CA ARG A 71 8.50 5.43 -14.97
C ARG A 71 7.62 6.60 -15.40
N ASP A 72 6.31 6.41 -15.36
CA ASP A 72 5.28 7.38 -15.72
C ASP A 72 4.84 8.21 -14.50
N PHE A 73 5.61 8.19 -13.42
CA PHE A 73 5.31 8.95 -12.21
C PHE A 73 5.50 10.44 -12.47
N GLU A 74 4.38 11.17 -12.45
CA GLU A 74 4.35 12.62 -12.47
C GLU A 74 3.76 13.10 -11.14
N ALA A 75 4.57 13.82 -10.36
CA ALA A 75 4.12 14.36 -9.08
C ALA A 75 3.08 15.48 -9.29
N ILE A 76 2.06 15.50 -8.45
CA ILE A 76 1.13 16.64 -8.39
C ILE A 76 1.92 17.83 -7.84
N VAL A 77 2.37 18.71 -8.73
CA VAL A 77 3.09 19.93 -8.34
C VAL A 77 2.04 20.91 -7.82
N GLU A 78 2.12 21.26 -6.53
CA GLU A 78 1.21 22.20 -5.85
C GLU A 78 1.42 23.67 -6.31
N SER A 79 1.77 23.91 -7.57
CA SER A 79 1.90 25.24 -8.15
C SER A 79 1.05 25.32 -9.41
N GLU A 80 -0.03 26.08 -9.29
CA GLU A 80 -0.98 26.49 -10.32
C GLU A 80 -2.16 25.55 -10.59
N LYS A 81 -3.21 25.83 -9.83
CA LYS A 81 -4.63 25.71 -10.18
C LYS A 81 -4.88 26.07 -11.67
N ILE A 82 -4.66 25.14 -12.59
CA ILE A 82 -5.19 25.18 -13.97
C ILE A 82 -6.23 24.06 -14.08
N PRO A 83 -7.53 24.37 -14.22
CA PRO A 83 -8.62 23.41 -14.14
C PRO A 83 -8.83 22.64 -15.46
N ASN A 84 -7.77 22.15 -16.11
CA ASN A 84 -7.92 21.51 -17.42
C ASN A 84 -6.83 20.53 -17.86
N VAL A 85 -6.24 19.72 -16.99
CA VAL A 85 -5.47 18.55 -17.48
C VAL A 85 -5.78 17.33 -16.59
N VAL A 86 -6.58 16.43 -17.17
CA VAL A 86 -6.87 15.05 -16.73
C VAL A 86 -7.89 14.90 -15.58
N SER A 87 -9.12 15.34 -15.83
CA SER A 87 -10.29 14.57 -15.41
C SER A 87 -11.09 14.16 -16.65
N ALA A 88 -10.54 13.22 -17.42
CA ALA A 88 -11.40 12.33 -18.19
C ALA A 88 -12.03 11.31 -17.22
N GLN A 89 -12.78 11.80 -16.23
CA GLN A 89 -13.94 11.06 -15.77
C GLN A 89 -14.92 11.10 -16.93
N CYS A 90 -14.72 10.20 -17.89
CA CYS A 90 -15.80 9.78 -18.78
C CYS A 90 -16.86 9.19 -17.87
N ASN A 91 -17.80 10.04 -17.46
CA ASN A 91 -18.99 9.65 -16.74
C ASN A 91 -19.84 8.81 -17.71
N CYS A 92 -19.57 7.50 -17.75
CA CYS A 92 -20.26 6.53 -18.62
C CYS A 92 -21.76 6.40 -18.27
N SER A 93 -22.22 7.06 -17.20
CA SER A 93 -23.62 7.21 -16.84
C SER A 93 -24.45 8.03 -17.83
N ARG A 94 -23.83 8.75 -18.79
CA ARG A 94 -24.53 9.60 -19.78
C ARG A 94 -24.54 9.06 -21.22
N ILE A 95 -24.01 7.86 -21.48
CA ILE A 95 -24.08 7.27 -22.85
C ILE A 95 -25.36 6.45 -23.05
N LYS A 96 -26.07 6.06 -21.99
CA LYS A 96 -27.31 5.26 -22.11
C LYS A 96 -28.56 6.04 -22.58
N SER A 97 -28.43 7.33 -22.88
CA SER A 97 -29.56 8.20 -23.28
C SER A 97 -29.64 8.49 -24.78
N LYS A 98 -28.68 8.02 -25.59
CA LYS A 98 -28.64 8.30 -27.04
C LYS A 98 -28.68 7.04 -27.90
N MET A 99 -29.43 6.05 -27.42
CA MET A 99 -29.83 4.87 -28.17
C MET A 99 -31.28 4.50 -27.78
N LEU A 100 -32.18 5.47 -27.95
CA LEU A 100 -33.57 5.25 -28.30
C LEU A 100 -34.00 6.39 -29.23
#